data_AF-A0A832TZQ5-F1
#
_entry.id   AF-A0A832TZQ5-F1
#
_cell.length_a   1.000
_cell.length_b   1.000
_cell.length_c   1.000
_cell.angle_alpha   90.00
_cell.angle_beta   90.00
_cell.angle_gamma   90.00
#
_symmetry.space_group_name_H-M   'P 1'
#
loop_
_entity.id
_entity.type
_entity.pdbx_description
1 polymer ?
#
loop_
_entity_poly.entity_id
_entity_poly.type
_entity_poly.pdbx_seq_one_letter_code
_entity_poly.pdbx_strand_id
1 'polypeptide(L)'
;MLSAEDLTIIRSRLGRDITPLEAAAFENLWSEHCSYRSTRALLKTLPTEGRNVIIGPGDDAAIVRFDDTTALAIGMESHNHP
;
A
#
# COMPACT_ATOMS: atom_id res chain seq x y z
N MET A 1 -1.42 13.89 11.70
CA MET A 1 -1.78 13.63 13.11
C MET A 1 -2.77 12.49 13.17
N LEU A 2 -2.48 11.45 13.96
CA LEU A 2 -3.38 10.30 14.12
C LEU A 2 -4.73 10.73 14.69
N SER A 3 -5.82 10.19 14.14
CA SER A 3 -7.16 10.45 14.67
C SER A 3 -7.35 9.79 16.03
N ALA A 4 -8.34 10.23 16.81
CA ALA A 4 -8.71 9.58 18.07
C ALA A 4 -9.09 8.10 17.88
N GLU A 5 -9.69 7.77 16.74
CA GLU A 5 -10.02 6.40 16.36
C GLU A 5 -8.75 5.57 16.12
N ASP A 6 -7.79 6.11 15.35
CA ASP A 6 -6.50 5.44 15.10
C ASP A 6 -5.75 5.17 16.40
N LEU A 7 -5.67 6.16 17.29
CA LEU A 7 -5.03 6.01 18.60
C LEU A 7 -5.71 4.92 19.44
N THR A 8 -7.04 4.84 19.39
CA THR A 8 -7.80 3.80 20.08
C THR A 8 -7.47 2.41 19.53
N ILE A 9 -7.46 2.25 18.21
CA ILE A 9 -7.08 1.00 17.55
C ILE A 9 -5.65 0.62 17.94
N ILE A 10 -4.68 1.52 17.78
CA ILE A 10 -3.27 1.23 18.03
C ILE A 10 -3.04 0.82 19.49
N ARG A 11 -3.57 1.58 20.46
CA ARG A 11 -3.45 1.24 21.88
C ARG A 11 -4.10 -0.08 22.23
N SER A 12 -5.28 -0.37 21.67
CA SER A 12 -5.96 -1.65 21.88
C SER A 12 -5.16 -2.84 21.33
N ARG A 13 -4.47 -2.67 20.20
CA ARG A 13 -3.65 -3.72 19.58
C ARG A 13 -2.31 -3.93 20.29
N LEU A 14 -1.73 -2.87 20.85
CA LEU A 14 -0.45 -2.93 21.57
C LEU A 14 -0.62 -3.28 23.06
N GLY A 15 -1.80 -3.07 23.63
CA GLY A 15 -2.05 -3.26 25.07
C GLY A 15 -1.35 -2.23 25.96
N ARG A 16 -0.84 -1.13 25.38
CA ARG A 16 -0.13 -0.05 26.07
C ARG A 16 -0.25 1.26 25.29
N ASP A 17 0.20 2.35 25.90
CA ASP A 17 0.35 3.61 25.17
C ASP A 17 1.55 3.58 24.20
N ILE A 18 1.51 4.45 23.20
CA ILE A 18 2.55 4.55 22.17
C ILE A 18 3.66 5.52 22.58
N THR A 19 4.88 5.20 22.19
CA THR A 19 6.00 6.13 22.29
C THR A 19 5.91 7.22 21.19
N PRO A 20 6.57 8.37 21.36
CA PRO A 20 6.62 9.39 20.31
C PRO A 20 7.17 8.88 18.97
N LEU A 21 8.15 7.96 19.00
CA LEU A 21 8.71 7.35 17.80
C LEU A 21 7.67 6.47 17.08
N GLU A 22 6.94 5.64 17.82
CA GLU A 22 5.88 4.81 17.26
C GLU A 22 4.75 5.68 16.70
N ALA A 23 4.39 6.77 17.39
CA ALA A 23 3.40 7.73 16.89
C ALA A 23 3.83 8.30 15.54
N ALA A 24 5.07 8.77 15.40
CA ALA A 24 5.59 9.28 14.12
C ALA A 24 5.59 8.21 13.02
N ALA A 25 5.94 6.96 13.35
CA ALA A 25 5.90 5.85 12.41
C ALA A 25 4.47 5.56 11.93
N PHE A 26 3.50 5.50 12.85
CA PHE A 26 2.09 5.31 12.49
C PHE A 26 1.55 6.48 11.67
N GLU A 27 1.92 7.72 11.98
CA GLU A 27 1.52 8.89 11.19
C GLU A 27 1.96 8.79 9.73
N ASN A 28 3.19 8.31 9.49
CA ASN A 28 3.69 8.11 8.13
C ASN A 28 3.02 6.91 7.46
N LEU A 29 3.07 5.73 8.08
CA LEU A 29 2.61 4.47 7.47
C LEU A 29 1.10 4.40 7.28
N TRP A 30 0.30 5.10 8.10
CA TRP A 30 -1.15 5.15 7.99
C TRP A 30 -1.66 6.40 7.25
N SER A 31 -0.76 7.21 6.69
CA SER A 31 -1.14 8.25 5.74
C SER A 31 -1.85 7.65 4.52
N GLU A 32 -2.67 8.43 3.82
CA GLU A 32 -3.33 7.94 2.59
C GLU A 32 -2.29 7.50 1.55
N HIS A 33 -1.17 8.23 1.46
CA HIS A 33 -0.09 7.95 0.52
C HIS A 33 0.51 6.54 0.71
N CYS A 34 0.73 6.10 1.94
CA CYS A 34 1.31 4.79 2.22
C CYS A 34 0.24 3.68 2.32
N SER A 35 -0.92 3.98 2.88
CA SER A 35 -1.91 2.96 3.25
C SER A 35 -3.03 2.74 2.24
N TYR A 36 -3.22 3.69 1.31
CA TYR A 36 -4.34 3.71 0.37
C TYR A 36 -5.70 3.57 1.07
N ARG A 37 -5.84 4.13 2.28
CA ARG A 37 -6.97 3.84 3.19
C ARG A 37 -8.32 4.07 2.53
N SER A 38 -8.47 5.15 1.77
CA SER A 38 -9.71 5.51 1.09
C SER A 38 -9.90 4.76 -0.24
N THR A 39 -8.80 4.46 -0.94
CA THR A 39 -8.81 3.97 -2.32
C THR A 39 -8.66 2.44 -2.43
N ARG A 40 -8.12 1.76 -1.42
CA ARG A 40 -7.82 0.32 -1.44
C ARG A 40 -9.04 -0.54 -1.76
N ALA A 41 -10.21 -0.19 -1.23
CA ALA A 41 -11.45 -0.93 -1.51
C ALA A 41 -11.87 -0.82 -2.97
N LEU A 42 -11.70 0.37 -3.56
CA LEU A 42 -12.00 0.61 -4.97
C LEU A 42 -10.98 -0.07 -5.89
N LEU A 43 -9.68 0.02 -5.58
CA LEU A 43 -8.63 -0.59 -6.39
C LEU A 43 -8.77 -2.12 -6.50
N LYS A 44 -9.33 -2.77 -5.47
CA LYS A 44 -9.62 -4.21 -5.48
C LYS A 44 -10.69 -4.63 -6.50
N THR A 45 -11.46 -3.70 -7.06
CA THR A 45 -12.49 -4.03 -8.06
C THR A 45 -11.92 -4.14 -9.48
N LEU A 46 -10.67 -3.70 -9.68
CA LEU A 46 -10.00 -3.78 -10.97
C LEU A 46 -9.63 -5.24 -11.30
N PRO A 47 -9.69 -5.66 -12.57
CA PRO A 47 -9.16 -6.96 -12.97
C PRO A 47 -7.64 -6.97 -12.81
N THR A 48 -7.13 -7.95 -12.07
CA THR A 48 -5.70 -8.07 -11.73
C THR A 48 -5.06 -9.36 -12.23
N GLU A 49 -5.85 -10.24 -12.84
CA GLU A 49 -5.41 -11.54 -13.36
C GLU A 49 -5.55 -11.59 -14.88
N GLY A 50 -4.70 -12.39 -15.52
CA GLY A 50 -4.74 -12.62 -16.96
C GLY A 50 -3.65 -13.60 -17.40
N ARG A 51 -3.81 -14.20 -18.59
CA ARG A 51 -2.90 -15.24 -19.11
C ARG A 51 -1.42 -14.81 -19.14
N ASN A 52 -1.16 -13.53 -19.37
CA ASN A 52 0.19 -12.99 -19.48
C ASN A 52 0.66 -12.32 -18.18
N VAL A 53 -0.14 -12.29 -17.12
CA VAL A 53 0.28 -11.73 -15.82
C VAL A 53 1.07 -12.82 -15.10
N ILE A 54 2.34 -12.56 -14.83
CA ILE A 54 3.20 -13.44 -14.03
C ILE A 54 3.10 -13.04 -12.56
N ILE A 55 3.20 -11.74 -12.27
CA ILE A 55 2.99 -11.13 -10.95
C ILE A 55 2.07 -9.92 -11.14
N GLY A 56 0.91 -9.93 -10.48
CA GLY A 56 -0.05 -8.83 -10.48
C GLY A 56 0.31 -7.73 -9.47
N PRO A 57 -0.61 -6.78 -9.20
CA PRO A 57 -0.40 -5.73 -8.19
C PRO A 57 -0.19 -6.32 -6.79
N GLY A 58 0.78 -5.77 -6.04
CA GLY A 58 1.07 -6.17 -4.66
C GLY A 58 2.54 -6.07 -4.27
N ASP A 59 3.43 -6.05 -5.24
CA ASP A 59 4.87 -5.81 -5.11
C ASP A 59 5.25 -4.47 -5.77
N ASP A 60 6.54 -4.10 -5.76
CA ASP A 60 7.04 -2.82 -6.30
C ASP A 60 6.76 -2.62 -7.80
N ALA A 61 6.59 -3.71 -8.55
CA ALA A 61 6.20 -3.68 -9.97
C ALA A 61 5.40 -4.93 -10.36
N ALA A 62 4.49 -4.76 -11.33
CA ALA A 62 3.85 -5.89 -11.97
C ALA A 62 4.80 -6.53 -12.99
N ILE A 63 4.76 -7.86 -13.11
CA ILE A 63 5.52 -8.61 -14.11
C ILE A 63 4.58 -9.24 -15.12
N VAL A 64 4.77 -8.91 -16.40
CA VAL A 64 3.98 -9.46 -17.51
C VAL A 64 4.85 -10.17 -18.53
N ARG A 65 4.36 -11.30 -19.06
CA ARG A 65 5.01 -12.03 -20.15
C ARG A 65 4.89 -11.25 -21.45
N PHE A 66 6.01 -11.08 -22.14
CA PHE A 66 6.05 -10.54 -23.49
C PHE A 66 6.16 -11.67 -24.52
N ASP A 67 7.11 -12.58 -24.32
CA ASP A 67 7.31 -13.79 -25.13
C ASP A 67 7.78 -14.99 -24.27
N ASP A 68 8.27 -16.05 -24.92
CA ASP A 68 8.68 -17.29 -24.24
C ASP A 68 9.89 -17.12 -23.32
N THR A 69 10.73 -16.11 -23.58
CA THR A 69 12.00 -15.87 -22.88
C THR A 69 12.10 -14.51 -22.22
N THR A 70 11.13 -13.63 -22.45
CA THR A 70 11.15 -12.22 -22.03
C THR A 70 9.91 -11.86 -21.21
N ALA A 71 10.14 -11.15 -20.10
CA ALA A 71 9.11 -10.52 -19.29
C ALA A 71 9.40 -9.02 -19.12
N LEU A 72 8.35 -8.24 -18.88
CA LEU A 72 8.41 -6.81 -18.62
C LEU A 72 8.06 -6.55 -17.16
N ALA A 73 8.88 -5.78 -16.46
CA ALA A 73 8.55 -5.19 -15.17
C ALA A 73 7.98 -3.78 -15.40
N ILE A 74 6.77 -3.53 -14.90
CA ILE A 74 6.04 -2.28 -15.14
C ILE A 74 5.58 -1.71 -13.80
N GLY A 75 5.96 -0.47 -13.54
CA GLY A 75 5.51 0.36 -12.44
C GLY A 75 5.24 1.78 -12.91
N MET A 76 4.31 2.46 -12.26
CA MET A 76 4.01 3.87 -12.54
C MET A 76 3.75 4.58 -11.23
N GLU A 77 4.51 5.65 -10.99
CA GLU A 77 4.47 6.44 -9.78
C GLU A 77 4.16 7.91 -10.10
N SER A 78 3.81 8.68 -9.07
CA SER A 78 3.56 10.12 -9.19
C SER A 78 4.32 10.86 -8.11
N HIS A 79 4.78 12.07 -8.45
CA HIS A 79 5.50 12.95 -7.52
C HIS A 79 4.85 14.35 -7.48
N ASN A 80 3.52 14.36 -7.40
CA ASN A 80 2.72 15.58 -7.59
C ASN A 80 2.98 16.62 -6.49
N HIS A 81 3.01 16.19 -5.23
CA HIS A 81 3.49 16.98 -4.11
C HIS A 81 4.80 16.36 -3.62
N PRO A 82 5.94 17.07 -3.72
CA PRO A 82 7.22 16.56 -3.25
C PRO A 82 7.41 16.66 -1.73
#